data_AF-A0A1P8KFB8-F1
#
_entry.id   AF-A0A1P8KFB8-F1
#
_cell.length_a   1.000
_cell.length_b   1.000
_cell.length_c   1.000
_cell.angle_alpha   90.00
_cell.angle_beta   90.00
_cell.angle_gamma   90.00
#
_symmetry.space_group_name_H-M   'P 1'
#
loop_
_entity.id
_entity.type
_entity.pdbx_description
1 polymer ?
#
loop_
_entity_poly.entity_id
_entity_poly.type
_entity_poly.pdbx_seq_one_letter_code
_entity_poly.pdbx_strand_id
1 'polypeptide(L)'
;MGVAEQVTYWISQDVQKAEMMLDGVGETPVEVSIRMSGNEAHVAFRTDESQTRDVLQNATAELKEMLGREGLMLAGVSVGASGTGDSGGQDRKSRQGAKQALVEVAQTPSVTSRGPGVGSSGRAVDLFV
;
A
#
# COMPACT_ATOMS: atom_id res chain seq x y z
N MET A 1 25.02 -12.41 -5.95
CA MET A 1 24.39 -11.68 -7.06
C MET A 1 23.45 -10.67 -6.42
N GLY A 2 23.52 -9.40 -6.80
CA GLY A 2 22.71 -8.35 -6.18
C GLY A 2 21.25 -8.38 -6.66
N VAL A 3 20.33 -7.85 -5.87
CA VAL A 3 18.91 -7.73 -6.27
C VAL A 3 18.76 -6.87 -7.52
N ALA A 4 19.52 -5.77 -7.58
CA ALA A 4 19.44 -4.83 -8.68
C ALA A 4 19.87 -5.47 -10.01
N GLU A 5 20.93 -6.28 -10.01
CA GLU A 5 21.40 -7.01 -11.19
C GLU A 5 20.34 -7.99 -11.70
N GLN A 6 19.68 -8.71 -10.78
CA GLN A 6 18.62 -9.67 -11.13
C GLN A 6 17.42 -8.97 -11.80
N VAL A 7 17.02 -7.81 -11.27
CA VAL A 7 15.90 -7.03 -11.82
C VAL A 7 16.24 -6.49 -13.20
N THR A 8 17.44 -5.95 -13.40
CA THR A 8 17.92 -5.53 -14.73
C THR A 8 17.92 -6.68 -15.73
N TYR A 9 18.33 -7.87 -15.29
CA TYR A 9 18.28 -9.07 -16.14
C TYR A 9 16.84 -9.41 -16.55
N TRP A 10 15.88 -9.39 -15.61
CA TRP A 10 14.48 -9.65 -15.94
C TRP A 10 13.88 -8.61 -16.89
N ILE A 11 14.21 -7.33 -16.72
CA ILE A 11 13.80 -6.26 -17.66
C ILE A 11 14.34 -6.55 -19.06
N SER A 12 15.61 -6.96 -19.16
CA SER A 12 16.24 -7.30 -20.43
C SER A 12 15.65 -8.55 -21.10
N GLN A 13 15.00 -9.42 -20.33
CA GLN A 13 14.32 -10.62 -20.79
C GLN A 13 12.80 -10.44 -20.99
N ASP A 14 12.29 -9.20 -20.88
CA ASP A 14 10.85 -8.88 -20.92
C ASP A 14 10.03 -9.62 -19.83
N VAL A 15 10.68 -10.00 -18.72
CA VAL A 15 10.05 -10.70 -17.61
C VAL A 15 9.39 -9.68 -16.68
N GLN A 16 8.07 -9.68 -16.65
CA GLN A 16 7.28 -8.76 -15.81
C GLN A 16 7.05 -9.26 -14.39
N LYS A 17 7.13 -10.58 -14.17
CA LYS A 17 6.90 -11.15 -12.84
C LYS A 17 7.91 -12.26 -12.59
N ALA A 18 8.59 -12.18 -11.46
CA ALA A 18 9.57 -13.17 -11.04
C ALA A 18 9.60 -13.31 -9.52
N GLU A 19 10.16 -14.41 -9.05
CA GLU A 19 10.39 -14.67 -7.64
C GLU A 19 11.87 -14.97 -7.44
N MET A 20 12.46 -14.45 -6.38
CA MET A 20 13.87 -14.68 -6.05
C MET A 20 14.04 -14.85 -4.55
N MET A 21 14.78 -15.89 -4.16
CA MET A 21 15.26 -16.04 -2.79
C MET A 21 16.49 -15.16 -2.58
N LEU A 22 16.54 -14.47 -1.44
CA LEU A 22 17.66 -13.62 -1.10
C LEU A 22 18.57 -14.36 -0.11
N ASP A 23 19.60 -15.02 -0.66
CA ASP A 23 20.51 -15.84 0.12
C ASP A 23 21.19 -15.04 1.24
N GLY A 24 21.03 -15.51 2.49
CA GLY A 24 21.73 -14.97 3.67
C GLY A 24 20.99 -13.86 4.43
N VAL A 25 19.86 -13.38 3.93
CA VAL A 25 19.02 -12.39 4.65
C VAL A 25 17.55 -12.79 4.72
N GLY A 26 17.04 -13.53 3.73
CA GLY A 26 15.64 -13.91 3.64
C GLY A 26 15.40 -15.42 3.71
N GLU A 27 14.48 -15.85 4.56
CA GLU A 27 13.98 -17.24 4.60
C GLU A 27 12.86 -17.49 3.58
N THR A 28 12.27 -16.42 3.04
CA THR A 28 11.15 -16.46 2.11
C THR A 28 11.52 -15.88 0.74
N PRO A 29 10.92 -16.40 -0.35
CA PRO A 29 11.11 -15.82 -1.67
C PRO A 29 10.49 -14.43 -1.73
N VAL A 30 11.21 -13.50 -2.35
CA VAL A 30 10.74 -12.15 -2.66
C VAL A 30 10.07 -12.20 -4.02
N GLU A 31 8.81 -11.79 -4.08
CA GLU A 31 8.12 -11.61 -5.36
C GLU A 31 8.45 -10.23 -5.93
N VAL A 32 8.78 -10.19 -7.21
CA VAL A 32 9.12 -8.96 -7.94
C VAL A 32 8.18 -8.82 -9.13
N SER A 33 7.48 -7.69 -9.19
CA SER A 33 6.62 -7.31 -10.31
C SER A 33 7.16 -6.05 -10.97
N ILE A 34 7.35 -6.11 -12.28
CA ILE A 34 7.96 -5.08 -13.10
C ILE A 34 6.92 -4.63 -14.13
N ARG A 35 6.69 -3.32 -14.21
CA ARG A 35 5.84 -2.71 -15.22
C ARG A 35 6.64 -1.66 -15.98
N MET A 36 6.63 -1.75 -17.31
CA MET A 36 7.29 -0.78 -18.17
C MET A 36 6.27 0.18 -18.79
N SER A 37 6.59 1.48 -18.73
CA SER A 37 5.86 2.58 -19.36
C SER A 37 6.81 3.32 -20.29
N GLY A 38 6.94 2.84 -21.53
CA GLY A 38 7.95 3.36 -22.46
C GLY A 38 9.37 3.08 -21.96
N ASN A 39 10.11 4.12 -21.58
CA ASN A 39 11.45 4.00 -20.99
C ASN A 39 11.45 4.02 -19.45
N GLU A 40 10.28 4.09 -18.82
CA GLU A 40 10.12 4.13 -17.38
C GLU A 40 9.79 2.74 -16.82
N ALA A 41 10.59 2.26 -15.88
CA ALA A 41 10.37 1.00 -15.17
C ALA A 41 9.81 1.27 -13.77
N HIS A 42 8.69 0.60 -13.44
CA HIS A 42 8.13 0.53 -12.10
C HIS A 42 8.38 -0.86 -11.53
N VAL A 43 9.00 -0.93 -10.36
CA VAL A 43 9.32 -2.22 -9.72
C VAL A 43 8.62 -2.31 -8.36
N ALA A 44 7.88 -3.38 -8.14
CA ALA A 44 7.21 -3.67 -6.89
C ALA A 44 7.79 -4.96 -6.29
N PHE A 45 8.34 -4.84 -5.09
CA PHE A 45 8.86 -5.95 -4.31
C PHE A 45 7.85 -6.33 -3.22
N ARG A 46 7.58 -7.63 -3.05
CA ARG A 46 6.76 -8.16 -1.96
C ARG A 46 7.56 -9.16 -1.13
N THR A 47 7.63 -8.89 0.17
CA THR A 47 8.26 -9.76 1.16
C THR A 47 7.62 -9.55 2.53
N ASP A 48 7.41 -10.63 3.26
CA ASP A 48 6.87 -10.60 4.62
C ASP A 48 7.95 -10.34 5.67
N GLU A 49 9.22 -10.32 5.25
CA GLU A 49 10.36 -10.20 6.13
C GLU A 49 10.91 -8.77 6.19
N SER A 50 10.99 -8.21 7.39
CA SER A 50 11.46 -6.83 7.57
C SER A 50 12.94 -6.68 7.23
N GLN A 51 13.77 -7.69 7.51
CA GLN A 51 15.21 -7.64 7.24
C GLN A 51 15.48 -7.55 5.73
N THR A 52 14.79 -8.35 4.94
CA THR A 52 14.86 -8.28 3.48
C THR A 52 14.40 -6.92 2.96
N ARG A 53 13.39 -6.26 3.56
CA ARG A 53 12.93 -4.92 3.15
C ARG A 53 14.03 -3.86 3.23
N ASP A 54 14.89 -3.89 4.25
CA ASP A 54 16.01 -2.95 4.38
C ASP A 54 17.05 -3.15 3.26
N VAL A 55 17.31 -4.41 2.89
CA VAL A 55 18.20 -4.74 1.77
C VAL A 55 17.62 -4.26 0.44
N LEU A 56 16.31 -4.46 0.22
CA LEU A 56 15.61 -4.00 -0.98
C LEU A 56 15.63 -2.47 -1.14
N GLN A 57 15.53 -1.72 -0.03
CA GLN A 57 15.67 -0.26 -0.05
C GLN A 57 17.06 0.18 -0.51
N ASN A 58 18.12 -0.47 -0.03
CA ASN A 58 19.48 -0.17 -0.49
C ASN A 58 19.68 -0.56 -1.96
N ALA A 59 19.14 -1.70 -2.39
CA ALA A 59 19.22 -2.16 -3.78
C ALA A 59 18.47 -1.25 -4.76
N THR A 60 17.48 -0.48 -4.29
CA THR A 60 16.72 0.46 -5.13
C THR A 60 17.62 1.56 -5.71
N ALA A 61 18.53 2.10 -4.90
CA ALA A 61 19.46 3.14 -5.35
C ALA A 61 20.42 2.59 -6.42
N GLU A 62 20.95 1.40 -6.19
CA GLU A 62 21.84 0.69 -7.12
C GLU A 62 21.13 0.35 -8.44
N LEU A 63 19.88 -0.14 -8.37
CA LEU A 63 19.06 -0.44 -9.54
C LEU A 63 18.82 0.80 -10.40
N LYS A 64 18.52 1.94 -9.77
CA LYS A 64 18.32 3.20 -10.49
C LYS A 64 19.56 3.61 -11.28
N GLU A 65 20.75 3.51 -10.68
CA GLU A 65 21.99 3.84 -11.38
C GLU A 65 22.26 2.88 -12.54
N MET A 66 22.06 1.57 -12.35
CA MET A 66 22.28 0.59 -13.42
C MET A 66 21.32 0.79 -14.58
N LEU A 67 20.01 0.93 -14.32
CA LEU A 67 19.03 1.21 -15.36
C LEU A 67 19.34 2.53 -16.08
N GLY A 68 19.74 3.55 -15.33
CA GLY A 68 20.15 4.84 -15.89
C GLY A 68 21.31 4.74 -16.89
N ARG A 69 22.26 3.83 -16.65
CA ARG A 69 23.39 3.56 -17.56
C ARG A 69 22.94 2.88 -18.86
N GLU A 70 21.83 2.15 -18.83
CA GLU A 70 21.23 1.49 -20.00
C GLU A 70 20.24 2.39 -20.76
N GLY A 71 20.01 3.62 -20.28
CA GLY A 71 19.03 4.55 -20.84
C GLY A 71 17.59 4.28 -20.39
N LEU A 72 17.40 3.39 -19.41
CA LEU A 72 16.12 3.15 -18.75
C LEU A 72 16.01 4.04 -17.51
N MET A 73 14.80 4.47 -17.18
CA MET A 73 14.54 5.28 -15.99
C MET A 73 13.73 4.48 -14.98
N LEU A 74 14.22 4.35 -13.76
CA LEU A 74 13.42 3.78 -12.67
C LEU A 74 12.42 4.84 -12.19
N ALA A 75 11.16 4.73 -12.61
CA ALA A 75 10.11 5.70 -12.30
C ALA A 75 9.59 5.56 -10.85
N GLY A 76 9.69 4.36 -10.28
CA GLY A 76 9.36 4.16 -8.88
C GLY A 76 9.62 2.75 -8.40
N VAL A 77 9.85 2.63 -7.09
CA VAL A 77 9.93 1.35 -6.39
C VAL A 77 8.97 1.31 -5.23
N SER A 78 8.22 0.22 -5.11
CA SER A 78 7.30 -0.05 -4.01
C SER A 78 7.74 -1.32 -3.28
N VAL A 79 7.87 -1.27 -1.96
CA VAL A 79 8.18 -2.46 -1.13
C VAL A 79 7.04 -2.71 -0.16
N GLY A 80 6.32 -3.82 -0.34
CA GLY A 80 5.14 -4.19 0.45
C GLY A 80 5.30 -5.51 1.19
N ALA A 81 4.47 -5.71 2.22
CA ALA A 81 4.25 -7.03 2.83
C ALA A 81 3.12 -7.78 2.09
N SER A 82 3.18 -9.11 2.08
CA SER A 82 2.18 -9.98 1.44
C SER A 82 0.91 -10.02 2.31
N GLY A 83 0.17 -8.91 2.34
CA GLY A 83 -1.03 -8.82 3.19
C GLY A 83 -1.82 -7.52 3.06
N THR A 84 -1.23 -6.48 2.49
CA THR A 84 -1.92 -5.21 2.25
C THR A 84 -1.88 -4.91 0.77
N GLY A 85 -3.00 -5.13 0.09
CA GLY A 85 -3.17 -4.69 -1.29
C GLY A 85 -2.91 -3.18 -1.37
N ASP A 86 -1.92 -2.82 -2.18
CA ASP A 86 -1.67 -1.46 -2.64
C ASP A 86 -2.93 -0.95 -3.34
N SER A 87 -3.79 -0.31 -2.56
CA SER A 87 -4.83 0.58 -3.06
C SER A 87 -4.20 1.95 -3.22
N GLY A 88 -3.41 2.10 -4.28
CA GLY A 88 -3.10 3.42 -4.84
C GLY A 88 -4.39 4.11 -5.24
N GLY A 89 -4.93 4.93 -4.33
CA GLY A 89 -6.28 5.46 -4.44
C GLY A 89 -6.53 6.73 -3.64
N GLN A 90 -5.64 7.71 -3.82
CA GLN A 90 -5.96 9.14 -3.85
C GLN A 90 -6.73 9.73 -2.66
N ASP A 91 -5.95 10.38 -1.79
CA ASP A 91 -6.35 11.57 -1.06
C ASP A 91 -7.04 12.57 -2.04
N ARG A 92 -8.37 12.66 -1.97
CA ARG A 92 -9.13 13.83 -2.44
C ARG A 92 -9.79 14.51 -1.25
N LYS A 93 -9.00 15.34 -0.60
CA LYS A 93 -9.27 16.79 -0.46
C LYS A 93 -10.69 17.17 0.00
N SER A 94 -10.73 17.53 1.29
CA SER A 94 -11.60 18.54 1.89
C SER A 94 -12.06 19.67 0.96
N ARG A 95 -13.37 19.99 0.99
CA ARG A 95 -14.06 21.30 0.75
C ARG A 95 -15.53 20.98 0.49
N GLN A 96 -16.52 21.38 1.29
CA GLN A 96 -17.11 22.70 1.56
C GLN A 96 -18.45 22.31 2.23
N GLY A 97 -19.00 22.91 3.27
CA GLY A 97 -19.13 24.32 3.56
C GLY A 97 -20.58 24.55 4.03
N ALA A 98 -20.73 25.30 5.11
CA ALA A 98 -21.90 26.08 5.50
C ALA A 98 -23.28 25.39 5.59
N LYS A 99 -23.80 25.32 6.82
CA LYS A 99 -24.93 26.17 7.22
C LYS A 99 -25.00 26.33 8.74
N GLN A 100 -24.74 27.56 9.14
CA GLN A 100 -25.16 28.14 10.41
C GLN A 100 -26.68 28.04 10.49
N ALA A 101 -27.21 27.68 11.65
CA ALA A 101 -28.56 28.05 12.06
C ALA A 101 -28.53 28.28 13.58
N LEU A 102 -28.32 29.54 13.96
CA LEU A 102 -28.74 30.07 15.26
C LEU A 102 -30.26 29.97 15.33
N VAL A 103 -30.80 29.36 16.40
CA VAL A 103 -32.00 29.72 17.19
C VAL A 103 -32.35 28.49 18.02
N GLU A 104 -32.87 28.52 19.24
CA GLU A 104 -33.08 29.48 20.33
C GLU A 104 -33.71 28.61 21.46
N VAL A 105 -33.73 29.12 22.69
CA VAL A 105 -34.64 28.74 23.78
C VAL A 105 -34.29 27.49 24.59
N ALA A 106 -33.51 27.75 25.64
CA ALA A 106 -33.91 27.68 27.04
C ALA A 106 -34.52 26.40 27.66
N GLN A 107 -34.04 26.20 28.89
CA GLN A 107 -34.68 25.59 30.08
C GLN A 107 -34.25 24.17 30.45
N THR A 108 -33.58 24.13 31.60
CA THR A 108 -33.22 22.96 32.41
C THR A 108 -34.44 22.11 32.75
N PRO A 109 -34.39 20.77 32.61
CA PRO A 109 -35.38 19.92 33.23
C PRO A 109 -34.80 19.16 34.44
N SER A 110 -35.50 19.36 35.55
CA SER A 110 -35.47 18.60 36.79
C SER A 110 -35.74 17.11 36.54
N VAL A 111 -35.07 16.28 37.34
CA VAL A 111 -35.21 14.83 37.39
C VAL A 111 -36.65 14.39 37.67
N THR A 112 -37.16 13.43 36.89
CA THR A 112 -38.28 12.58 37.28
C THR A 112 -38.07 11.16 36.76
N SER A 113 -38.18 10.21 37.67
CA SER A 113 -37.94 8.79 37.48
C SER A 113 -39.26 8.04 37.23
N ARG A 114 -39.25 7.09 36.27
CA ARG A 114 -39.97 5.79 36.26
C ARG A 114 -40.20 5.29 34.82
N GLY A 115 -39.95 4.00 34.60
CA GLY A 115 -40.69 3.20 33.62
C GLY A 115 -39.84 2.53 32.52
N PRO A 116 -39.90 1.20 32.35
CA PRO A 116 -39.00 0.42 31.49
C PRO A 116 -39.53 0.25 30.06
N GLY A 117 -38.62 0.08 29.10
CA GLY A 117 -38.96 -0.13 27.69
C GLY A 117 -37.84 -0.87 26.93
N VAL A 118 -38.23 -2.02 26.39
CA VAL A 118 -37.48 -2.95 25.53
C VAL A 118 -37.05 -2.32 24.19
N GLY A 119 -35.90 -2.73 23.66
CA GLY A 119 -35.49 -2.57 22.25
C GLY A 119 -34.05 -3.08 22.04
N SER A 120 -33.82 -4.34 21.70
CA SER A 120 -33.84 -4.95 20.36
C SER A 120 -32.93 -4.29 19.31
N SER A 121 -31.81 -4.96 19.08
CA SER A 121 -31.17 -5.30 17.80
C SER A 121 -30.61 -4.24 16.86
N GLY A 122 -29.35 -4.46 16.53
CA GLY A 122 -28.69 -3.93 15.35
C GLY A 122 -27.31 -4.57 15.10
N ARG A 123 -27.23 -5.91 15.05
CA ARG A 123 -26.04 -6.59 14.48
C ARG A 123 -26.38 -6.99 13.05
N ALA A 124 -25.91 -6.21 12.08
CA ALA A 124 -25.91 -6.58 10.68
C ALA A 124 -24.78 -7.61 10.43
N VAL A 125 -25.10 -8.66 9.69
CA VAL A 125 -24.17 -9.67 9.19
C VAL A 125 -24.45 -9.77 7.70
N ASP A 126 -23.48 -9.40 6.86
CA ASP A 126 -23.60 -9.46 5.41
C ASP A 126 -23.02 -10.78 4.89
N LEU A 127 -23.81 -11.50 4.09
CA LEU A 127 -23.47 -12.76 3.43
C LEU A 127 -23.18 -12.49 1.94
N PHE A 128 -22.03 -12.96 1.46
CA PHE A 128 -21.57 -12.86 0.07
C PHE A 128 -22.07 -14.05 -0.78
N VAL A 129 -22.41 -13.80 -2.05
CA VAL A 129 -22.51 -14.80 -3.13
C VAL A 129 -21.95 -14.22 -4.43
#